data_AF-A0A091QA25-F1
#
_entry.id   AF-A0A091QA25-F1
#
_cell.length_a   1.000
_cell.length_b   1.000
_cell.length_c   1.000
_cell.angle_alpha   90.00
_cell.angle_beta   90.00
_cell.angle_gamma   90.00
#
_symmetry.space_group_name_H-M   'P 1'
#
loop_
_entity.id
_entity.type
_entity.pdbx_description
1 polymer ?
#
loop_
_entity_poly.entity_id
_entity_poly.type
_entity_poly.pdbx_seq_one_letter_code
_entity_poly.pdbx_strand_id
1 'polypeptide(L)'
;FIQMLRSAKKRDVLQLLRRVPEEMLPFVVEAAVAARSVATLAALSDFLDFSREPKSLLEKFLYAAAFSPRPSGELLRLVLDKLDRKQLAPEVHETAIIAVGSLVGKLCQQKLCGLQEVERGLETILAGLRSTKKESEVVIYLLALGNTMLPETITTLLDYAEEGPTAIATAAISALRQFPTRHISGKVKRAMRRIFHEKRKSYEKTCRLSAAEILLDNEPLPMDVINILLATNELEVETATFLLLKVQNSLRADHHPARKIMKDVMRDPRINNYNFFSKAGISSSFSGPLTVTQDLLSTFGLDLLFLEGGFLRKSISDFSLLSHSQQLRAAQVTIEAQGLESMLGENVLEGEEEPELTARMSAIFFDVQLRPIVFFQGYTDLMAKVLLSSREPTSVVKGNLLLMDHHQVIPLQSGLQVAVKLQGGLGLDISADTDVSIWEQELKTSINARGSFAIDFQAELDAPFLQATLRSQTELETSIHFDTTLRFSSSPVLMCLQLTEEEAPYR
;
A
#
# COMPACT_ATOMS: atom_id res chain seq x y z
N PHE A 1 15.21 -3.52 23.51
CA PHE A 1 13.95 -3.92 24.19
C PHE A 1 13.40 -5.26 23.67
N ILE A 2 13.18 -5.42 22.35
CA ILE A 2 12.66 -6.67 21.74
C ILE A 2 13.42 -7.94 22.17
N GLN A 3 14.76 -7.88 22.22
CA GLN A 3 15.59 -9.02 22.67
C GLN A 3 15.29 -9.46 24.11
N MET A 4 15.02 -8.51 25.01
CA MET A 4 14.65 -8.85 26.39
C MET A 4 13.29 -9.55 26.42
N LEU A 5 12.33 -9.07 25.63
CA LEU A 5 11.00 -9.68 25.52
C LEU A 5 11.06 -11.11 24.96
N ARG A 6 12.00 -11.42 24.06
CA ARG A 6 12.20 -12.79 23.54
C ARG A 6 12.55 -13.80 24.63
N SER A 7 13.32 -13.37 25.62
CA SER A 7 13.73 -14.21 26.77
C SER A 7 12.76 -14.14 27.96
N ALA A 8 11.80 -13.21 27.95
CA ALA A 8 10.92 -12.96 29.08
C ALA A 8 9.85 -14.06 29.23
N LYS A 9 9.44 -14.32 30.49
CA LYS A 9 8.35 -15.25 30.77
C LYS A 9 7.00 -14.56 30.59
N LYS A 10 5.96 -15.33 30.26
CA LYS A 10 4.58 -14.84 30.08
C LYS A 10 4.11 -13.92 31.21
N ARG A 11 4.39 -14.30 32.46
CA ARG A 11 3.98 -13.55 33.66
C ARG A 11 4.59 -12.15 33.70
N ASP A 12 5.87 -12.04 33.37
CA ASP A 12 6.61 -10.78 33.40
C ASP A 12 6.13 -9.83 32.31
N VAL A 13 5.90 -10.37 31.09
CA VAL A 13 5.34 -9.61 29.96
C VAL A 13 3.92 -9.12 30.28
N LEU A 14 3.07 -9.97 30.85
CA LEU A 14 1.70 -9.60 31.23
C LEU A 14 1.68 -8.52 32.32
N GLN A 15 2.59 -8.60 33.29
CA GLN A 15 2.72 -7.59 34.34
C GLN A 15 3.21 -6.25 33.77
N LEU A 16 4.11 -6.28 32.78
CA LEU A 16 4.56 -5.09 32.09
C LEU A 16 3.40 -4.41 31.33
N LEU A 17 2.65 -5.17 30.53
CA LEU A 17 1.51 -4.65 29.76
C LEU A 17 0.45 -3.98 30.67
N ARG A 18 0.22 -4.51 31.87
CA ARG A 18 -0.76 -3.96 32.82
C ARG A 18 -0.28 -2.73 33.60
N ARG A 19 1.03 -2.47 33.66
CA ARG A 19 1.62 -1.40 34.48
C ARG A 19 2.16 -0.23 33.68
N VAL A 20 2.35 -0.42 32.38
CA VAL A 20 2.86 0.60 31.47
C VAL A 20 1.84 1.74 31.34
N PRO A 21 2.27 3.01 31.36
CA PRO A 21 1.42 4.16 31.06
C PRO A 21 0.72 4.01 29.71
N GLU A 22 -0.53 4.49 29.61
CA GLU A 22 -1.35 4.34 28.40
C GLU A 22 -0.66 4.87 27.14
N GLU A 23 0.12 5.95 27.25
CA GLU A 23 0.89 6.54 26.13
C GLU A 23 1.96 5.59 25.57
N MET A 24 2.59 4.79 26.43
CA MET A 24 3.65 3.84 26.05
C MET A 24 3.11 2.44 25.72
N LEU A 25 1.84 2.17 26.04
CA LEU A 25 1.22 0.86 25.82
C LEU A 25 1.26 0.42 24.34
N PRO A 26 0.94 1.29 23.36
CA PRO A 26 1.15 1.01 21.95
C PRO A 26 2.53 0.47 21.58
N PHE A 27 3.59 1.13 22.06
CA PHE A 27 4.97 0.77 21.77
C PHE A 27 5.33 -0.60 22.34
N VAL A 28 4.87 -0.89 23.56
CA VAL A 28 5.13 -2.19 24.20
C VAL A 28 4.38 -3.32 23.48
N VAL A 29 3.17 -3.07 22.98
CA VAL A 29 2.43 -4.02 22.16
C VAL A 29 3.15 -4.30 20.85
N GLU A 30 3.57 -3.26 20.11
CA GLU A 30 4.37 -3.39 18.87
C GLU A 30 5.64 -4.22 19.11
N ALA A 31 6.38 -3.91 20.18
CA ALA A 31 7.60 -4.64 20.55
C ALA A 31 7.32 -6.11 20.95
N ALA A 32 6.19 -6.39 21.61
CA ALA A 32 5.81 -7.75 22.00
C ALA A 32 5.40 -8.61 20.78
N VAL A 33 4.75 -8.02 19.77
CA VAL A 33 4.50 -8.69 18.48
C VAL A 33 5.82 -8.95 17.76
N ALA A 34 6.72 -7.97 17.72
CA ALA A 34 8.04 -8.06 17.09
C ALA A 34 8.98 -9.07 17.78
N ALA A 35 8.75 -9.37 19.07
CA ALA A 35 9.51 -10.39 19.80
C ALA A 35 9.25 -11.81 19.31
N ARG A 36 8.01 -12.11 18.86
CA ARG A 36 7.62 -13.42 18.26
C ARG A 36 7.84 -14.65 19.14
N SER A 37 7.94 -14.50 20.46
CA SER A 37 8.08 -15.65 21.37
C SER A 37 6.72 -16.19 21.78
N VAL A 38 6.64 -17.50 22.06
CA VAL A 38 5.41 -18.14 22.57
C VAL A 38 4.91 -17.43 23.84
N ALA A 39 5.84 -17.04 24.72
CA ALA A 39 5.54 -16.36 25.96
C ALA A 39 4.92 -14.96 25.75
N THR A 40 5.47 -14.18 24.81
CA THR A 40 4.98 -12.83 24.49
C THR A 40 3.63 -12.89 23.78
N LEU A 41 3.45 -13.81 22.82
CA LEU A 41 2.17 -14.00 22.13
C LEU A 41 1.07 -14.49 23.10
N ALA A 42 1.40 -15.41 24.00
CA ALA A 42 0.46 -15.86 25.02
C ALA A 42 0.09 -14.75 26.03
N ALA A 43 1.03 -13.86 26.37
CA ALA A 43 0.75 -12.70 27.21
C ALA A 43 -0.15 -11.69 26.49
N LEU A 44 0.11 -11.42 25.21
CA LEU A 44 -0.73 -10.55 24.38
C LEU A 44 -2.15 -11.11 24.21
N SER A 45 -2.29 -12.41 24.01
CA SER A 45 -3.60 -13.06 23.91
C SER A 45 -4.43 -12.91 25.19
N ASP A 46 -3.79 -12.99 26.36
CA ASP A 46 -4.45 -12.81 27.66
C ASP A 46 -4.77 -11.33 27.95
N PHE A 47 -3.95 -10.40 27.45
CA PHE A 47 -4.08 -8.98 27.69
C PHE A 47 -5.11 -8.32 26.78
N LEU A 48 -5.01 -8.55 25.46
CA LEU A 48 -5.82 -7.85 24.46
C LEU A 48 -7.24 -8.41 24.42
N ASP A 49 -8.20 -7.67 24.97
CA ASP A 49 -9.62 -7.95 24.81
C ASP A 49 -10.23 -7.03 23.74
N PHE A 50 -10.51 -7.59 22.57
CA PHE A 50 -10.99 -6.81 21.41
C PHE A 50 -12.38 -6.19 21.63
N SER A 51 -13.10 -6.62 22.67
CA SER A 51 -14.38 -6.01 23.07
C SER A 51 -14.24 -4.83 24.03
N ARG A 52 -13.08 -4.64 24.68
CA ARG A 52 -12.88 -3.65 25.75
C ARG A 52 -11.78 -2.64 25.48
N GLU A 53 -10.71 -3.07 24.81
CA GLU A 53 -9.55 -2.22 24.55
C GLU A 53 -9.87 -1.11 23.54
N PRO A 54 -9.18 0.05 23.64
CA PRO A 54 -9.40 1.14 22.72
C PRO A 54 -9.06 0.73 21.28
N LYS A 55 -9.88 1.18 20.32
CA LYS A 55 -9.74 0.85 18.89
C LYS A 55 -8.31 1.10 18.38
N SER A 56 -7.70 2.22 18.78
CA SER A 56 -6.35 2.62 18.39
C SER A 56 -5.28 1.61 18.82
N LEU A 57 -5.42 0.97 19.99
CA LEU A 57 -4.48 -0.05 20.46
C LEU A 57 -4.63 -1.35 19.66
N LEU A 58 -5.88 -1.74 19.37
CA LEU A 58 -6.17 -2.93 18.57
C LEU A 58 -5.67 -2.79 17.13
N GLU A 59 -5.88 -1.63 16.50
CA GLU A 59 -5.34 -1.33 15.17
C GLU A 59 -3.81 -1.39 15.16
N LYS A 60 -3.13 -0.83 16.16
CA LYS A 60 -1.66 -0.92 16.26
C LYS A 60 -1.16 -2.35 16.42
N PHE A 61 -1.84 -3.16 17.22
CA PHE A 61 -1.54 -4.60 17.31
C PHE A 61 -1.68 -5.29 15.94
N LEU A 62 -2.79 -5.03 15.23
CA LEU A 62 -3.07 -5.65 13.94
C LEU A 62 -2.09 -5.19 12.84
N TYR A 63 -1.74 -3.91 12.80
CA TYR A 63 -0.72 -3.41 11.89
C TYR A 63 0.67 -4.00 12.22
N ALA A 64 1.07 -4.04 13.48
CA ALA A 64 2.32 -4.69 13.89
C ALA A 64 2.36 -6.17 13.48
N ALA A 65 1.23 -6.87 13.57
CA ALA A 65 1.10 -8.24 13.09
C ALA A 65 1.22 -8.32 11.56
N ALA A 66 0.49 -7.48 10.82
CA ALA A 66 0.50 -7.43 9.36
C ALA A 66 1.89 -7.11 8.80
N PHE A 67 2.66 -6.24 9.46
CA PHE A 67 4.00 -5.85 9.05
C PHE A 67 5.11 -6.79 9.55
N SER A 68 4.80 -7.77 10.39
CA SER A 68 5.78 -8.74 10.87
C SER A 68 6.54 -9.38 9.69
N PRO A 69 7.88 -9.37 9.67
CA PRO A 69 8.66 -9.82 8.50
C PRO A 69 8.69 -11.35 8.42
N ARG A 70 8.62 -12.02 9.57
CA ARG A 70 8.59 -13.49 9.70
C ARG A 70 7.54 -13.91 10.73
N PRO A 71 6.24 -13.83 10.40
CA PRO A 71 5.17 -14.22 11.31
C PRO A 71 5.23 -15.72 11.66
N SER A 72 4.69 -16.08 12.82
CA SER A 72 4.51 -17.47 13.25
C SER A 72 3.05 -17.92 13.09
N GLY A 73 2.82 -19.23 12.99
CA GLY A 73 1.46 -19.79 13.01
C GLY A 73 0.68 -19.44 14.28
N GLU A 74 1.37 -19.29 15.41
CA GLU A 74 0.77 -18.85 16.68
C GLU A 74 0.24 -17.41 16.62
N LEU A 75 0.96 -16.50 15.94
CA LEU A 75 0.50 -15.12 15.75
C LEU A 75 -0.77 -15.10 14.88
N LEU A 76 -0.79 -15.89 13.79
CA LEU A 76 -1.99 -16.02 12.95
C LEU A 76 -3.15 -16.62 13.75
N ARG A 77 -2.92 -17.68 14.53
CA ARG A 77 -3.94 -18.29 15.38
C ARG A 77 -4.52 -17.29 16.38
N LEU A 78 -3.67 -16.48 17.03
CA LEU A 78 -4.11 -15.43 17.95
C LEU A 78 -5.05 -14.43 17.27
N VAL A 79 -4.69 -13.94 16.07
CA VAL A 79 -5.54 -13.00 15.33
C VAL A 79 -6.88 -13.64 14.95
N LEU A 80 -6.86 -14.88 14.44
CA LEU A 80 -8.08 -15.62 14.06
C LEU A 80 -9.00 -15.89 15.27
N ASP A 81 -8.45 -16.30 16.41
CA ASP A 81 -9.22 -16.59 17.63
C ASP A 81 -9.85 -15.33 18.24
N LYS A 82 -9.28 -14.14 17.97
CA LYS A 82 -9.86 -12.86 18.36
C LYS A 82 -10.92 -12.39 17.37
N LEU A 83 -10.75 -12.71 16.08
CA LEU A 83 -11.72 -12.40 15.02
C LEU A 83 -13.05 -13.14 15.20
N ASP A 84 -13.01 -14.40 15.64
CA ASP A 84 -14.21 -15.25 15.81
C ASP A 84 -15.15 -14.80 16.97
N ARG A 85 -14.75 -13.80 17.76
CA ARG A 85 -15.55 -13.30 18.89
C ARG A 85 -16.56 -12.26 18.42
N LYS A 86 -17.84 -12.48 18.74
CA LYS A 86 -19.04 -11.86 18.12
C LYS A 86 -19.24 -10.33 18.29
N GLN A 87 -18.28 -9.55 18.78
CA GLN A 87 -18.47 -8.11 19.02
C GLN A 87 -17.21 -7.30 18.74
N LEU A 88 -16.88 -7.18 17.45
CA LEU A 88 -15.79 -6.32 16.97
C LEU A 88 -16.36 -5.04 16.38
N ALA A 89 -15.69 -3.92 16.66
CA ALA A 89 -15.95 -2.69 15.91
C ALA A 89 -15.65 -2.93 14.42
N PRO A 90 -16.45 -2.39 13.48
CA PRO A 90 -16.28 -2.63 12.05
C PRO A 90 -14.86 -2.35 11.56
N GLU A 91 -14.26 -1.23 11.98
CA GLU A 91 -12.94 -0.81 11.52
C GLU A 91 -11.83 -1.76 11.99
N VAL A 92 -11.97 -2.29 13.21
CA VAL A 92 -11.04 -3.28 13.78
C VAL A 92 -11.20 -4.62 13.07
N HIS A 93 -12.44 -5.03 12.76
CA HIS A 93 -12.71 -6.23 12.00
C HIS A 93 -12.10 -6.16 10.60
N GLU A 94 -12.31 -5.06 9.88
CA GLU A 94 -11.74 -4.85 8.54
C GLU A 94 -10.21 -4.90 8.56
N THR A 95 -9.58 -4.25 9.54
CA THR A 95 -8.12 -4.27 9.72
C THR A 95 -7.62 -5.68 10.03
N ALA A 96 -8.36 -6.45 10.82
CA ALA A 96 -7.99 -7.80 11.18
C ALA A 96 -8.03 -8.73 9.95
N ILE A 97 -9.05 -8.61 9.09
CA ILE A 97 -9.14 -9.36 7.83
C ILE A 97 -7.95 -9.04 6.91
N ILE A 98 -7.60 -7.76 6.76
CA ILE A 98 -6.44 -7.31 5.99
C ILE A 98 -5.12 -7.87 6.56
N ALA A 99 -4.99 -7.88 7.89
CA ALA A 99 -3.83 -8.43 8.59
C ALA A 99 -3.70 -9.96 8.40
N VAL A 100 -4.82 -10.70 8.46
CA VAL A 100 -4.86 -12.14 8.17
C VAL A 100 -4.34 -12.41 6.75
N GLY A 101 -4.75 -11.61 5.77
CA GLY A 101 -4.25 -11.71 4.39
C GLY A 101 -2.72 -11.63 4.29
N SER A 102 -2.12 -10.62 4.95
CA SER A 102 -0.66 -10.46 4.99
C SER A 102 0.05 -11.61 5.70
N LEU A 103 -0.48 -12.06 6.84
CA LEU A 103 0.09 -13.16 7.62
C LEU A 103 0.09 -14.48 6.82
N VAL A 104 -1.03 -14.80 6.16
CA VAL A 104 -1.18 -15.96 5.27
C VAL A 104 -0.15 -15.90 4.14
N GLY A 105 -0.07 -14.76 3.43
CA GLY A 105 0.88 -14.58 2.33
C GLY A 105 2.33 -14.78 2.76
N LYS A 106 2.74 -14.15 3.87
CA LYS A 106 4.10 -14.26 4.42
C LYS A 106 4.44 -15.65 4.96
N LEU A 107 3.47 -16.39 5.52
CA LEU A 107 3.68 -17.78 5.94
C LEU A 107 3.87 -18.71 4.73
N CYS A 108 3.08 -18.52 3.67
CA CYS A 108 3.24 -19.28 2.43
C CYS A 108 4.57 -18.95 1.71
N GLN A 109 5.02 -17.69 1.71
CA GLN A 109 6.35 -17.30 1.21
C GLN A 109 7.49 -17.97 2.00
N GLN A 110 7.29 -18.24 3.30
CA GLN A 110 8.20 -19.01 4.16
C GLN A 110 8.10 -20.53 3.99
N LYS A 111 7.34 -21.02 2.98
CA LYS A 111 7.06 -22.45 2.73
C LYS A 111 6.26 -23.14 3.85
N LEU A 112 5.49 -22.38 4.63
CA LEU A 112 4.63 -22.87 5.71
C LEU A 112 3.14 -22.85 5.31
N CYS A 113 2.85 -22.99 4.01
CA CYS A 113 1.49 -22.87 3.50
C CYS A 113 0.56 -24.03 3.94
N GLY A 114 1.13 -25.22 4.21
CA GLY A 114 0.37 -26.40 4.67
C GLY A 114 0.07 -26.43 6.17
N LEU A 115 0.21 -25.30 6.88
CA LEU A 115 -0.21 -25.19 8.28
C LEU A 115 -1.74 -25.06 8.34
N GLN A 116 -2.37 -25.74 9.30
CA GLN A 116 -3.82 -25.69 9.50
C GLN A 116 -4.32 -24.25 9.76
N GLU A 117 -3.52 -23.42 10.42
CA GLU A 117 -3.83 -22.02 10.67
C GLU A 117 -3.91 -21.20 9.38
N VAL A 118 -3.06 -21.53 8.39
CA VAL A 118 -3.02 -20.85 7.10
C VAL A 118 -4.23 -21.23 6.26
N GLU A 119 -4.58 -22.52 6.23
CA GLU A 119 -5.80 -22.99 5.57
C GLU A 119 -7.06 -22.36 6.21
N ARG A 120 -7.13 -22.33 7.55
CA ARG A 120 -8.21 -21.65 8.28
C ARG A 120 -8.28 -20.17 7.92
N GLY A 121 -7.14 -19.47 7.90
CA GLY A 121 -7.09 -18.04 7.56
C GLY A 121 -7.54 -17.74 6.13
N LEU A 122 -7.13 -18.56 5.16
CA LEU A 122 -7.57 -18.43 3.78
C LEU A 122 -9.08 -18.72 3.64
N GLU A 123 -9.58 -19.77 4.28
CA GLU A 123 -11.00 -20.11 4.26
C GLU A 123 -11.84 -19.02 4.94
N THR A 124 -11.35 -18.39 6.03
CA THR A 124 -12.02 -17.24 6.65
C THR A 124 -12.20 -16.09 5.65
N ILE A 125 -11.17 -15.77 4.85
CA ILE A 125 -11.26 -14.71 3.83
C ILE A 125 -12.22 -15.11 2.71
N LEU A 126 -12.10 -16.34 2.18
CA LEU A 126 -12.94 -16.82 1.06
C LEU A 126 -14.41 -17.01 1.46
N ALA A 127 -14.67 -17.55 2.64
CA ALA A 127 -16.02 -17.70 3.17
C ALA A 127 -16.67 -16.33 3.44
N GLY A 128 -15.91 -15.40 4.01
CA GLY A 128 -16.33 -14.01 4.20
C GLY A 128 -16.74 -13.37 2.87
N LEU A 129 -15.86 -13.45 1.86
CA LEU A 129 -16.11 -12.94 0.52
C LEU A 129 -17.38 -13.51 -0.15
N ARG A 130 -17.69 -14.79 0.07
CA ARG A 130 -18.91 -15.45 -0.45
C ARG A 130 -20.18 -15.09 0.31
N SER A 131 -20.07 -14.82 1.61
CA SER A 131 -21.22 -14.60 2.50
C SER A 131 -21.70 -13.15 2.54
N THR A 132 -20.79 -12.21 2.31
CA THR A 132 -21.04 -10.78 2.37
C THR A 132 -21.83 -10.30 1.15
N LYS A 133 -22.82 -9.42 1.39
CA LYS A 133 -23.59 -8.74 0.34
C LYS A 133 -23.27 -7.25 0.21
N LYS A 134 -22.66 -6.66 1.23
CA LYS A 134 -22.34 -5.23 1.25
C LYS A 134 -21.07 -4.95 0.47
N GLU A 135 -21.13 -4.09 -0.54
CA GLU A 135 -19.99 -3.81 -1.41
C GLU A 135 -18.74 -3.36 -0.65
N SER A 136 -18.90 -2.50 0.37
CA SER A 136 -17.78 -2.01 1.19
C SER A 136 -17.02 -3.15 1.90
N GLU A 137 -17.74 -4.17 2.36
CA GLU A 137 -17.13 -5.34 3.01
C GLU A 137 -16.48 -6.27 1.98
N VAL A 138 -17.09 -6.46 0.80
CA VAL A 138 -16.50 -7.24 -0.31
C VAL A 138 -15.14 -6.65 -0.70
N VAL A 139 -15.03 -5.33 -0.79
CA VAL A 139 -13.78 -4.64 -1.07
C VAL A 139 -12.69 -5.02 -0.06
N ILE A 140 -12.99 -5.07 1.24
CA ILE A 140 -12.02 -5.42 2.28
C ILE A 140 -11.50 -6.86 2.12
N TYR A 141 -12.38 -7.81 1.82
CA TYR A 141 -11.96 -9.19 1.54
C TYR A 141 -11.09 -9.29 0.28
N LEU A 142 -11.38 -8.52 -0.77
CA LEU A 142 -10.55 -8.47 -1.97
C LEU A 142 -9.17 -7.88 -1.70
N LEU A 143 -9.07 -6.81 -0.90
CA LEU A 143 -7.79 -6.25 -0.47
C LEU A 143 -6.98 -7.25 0.36
N ALA A 144 -7.65 -7.99 1.26
CA ALA A 144 -7.01 -9.06 2.02
C ALA A 144 -6.51 -10.20 1.11
N LEU A 145 -7.28 -10.60 0.10
CA LEU A 145 -6.81 -11.56 -0.91
C LEU A 145 -5.60 -11.03 -1.69
N GLY A 146 -5.57 -9.73 -2.02
CA GLY A 146 -4.38 -9.07 -2.58
C GLY A 146 -3.14 -9.28 -1.71
N ASN A 147 -3.25 -9.04 -0.40
CA ASN A 147 -2.17 -9.27 0.55
C ASN A 147 -1.72 -10.73 0.68
N THR A 148 -2.59 -11.72 0.40
CA THR A 148 -2.19 -13.14 0.41
C THR A 148 -1.24 -13.49 -0.72
N MET A 149 -1.37 -12.84 -1.88
CA MET A 149 -0.61 -13.12 -3.11
C MET A 149 -0.57 -14.62 -3.51
N LEU A 150 -1.62 -15.38 -3.18
CA LEU A 150 -1.69 -16.81 -3.49
C LEU A 150 -2.20 -17.06 -4.92
N PRO A 151 -1.48 -17.83 -5.76
CA PRO A 151 -1.88 -18.04 -7.16
C PRO A 151 -3.27 -18.68 -7.32
N GLU A 152 -3.72 -19.46 -6.33
CA GLU A 152 -5.01 -20.12 -6.30
C GLU A 152 -6.19 -19.14 -6.23
N THR A 153 -5.97 -17.93 -5.71
CA THR A 153 -7.02 -16.91 -5.56
C THR A 153 -7.20 -16.06 -6.82
N ILE A 154 -6.30 -16.16 -7.79
CA ILE A 154 -6.33 -15.38 -9.04
C ILE A 154 -7.63 -15.62 -9.81
N THR A 155 -8.14 -16.84 -9.85
CA THR A 155 -9.39 -17.12 -10.56
C THR A 155 -10.55 -16.36 -9.94
N THR A 156 -10.66 -16.37 -8.62
CA THR A 156 -11.68 -15.62 -7.87
C THR A 156 -11.54 -14.11 -8.13
N LEU A 157 -10.32 -13.57 -8.06
CA LEU A 157 -10.07 -12.15 -8.33
C LEU A 157 -10.48 -11.76 -9.76
N LEU A 158 -10.23 -12.61 -10.76
CA LEU A 158 -10.63 -12.36 -12.13
C LEU A 158 -12.16 -12.33 -12.31
N ASP A 159 -12.89 -13.20 -11.62
CA ASP A 159 -14.35 -13.23 -11.69
C ASP A 159 -14.93 -11.91 -11.15
N TYR A 160 -14.45 -11.43 -9.99
CA TYR A 160 -14.85 -10.13 -9.46
C TYR A 160 -14.38 -8.94 -10.30
N ALA A 161 -13.21 -9.02 -10.94
CA ALA A 161 -12.71 -7.98 -11.83
C ALA A 161 -13.55 -7.84 -13.11
N GLU A 162 -14.08 -8.93 -13.66
CA GLU A 162 -14.87 -8.92 -14.90
C GLU A 162 -16.37 -8.71 -14.65
N GLU A 163 -16.92 -9.29 -13.58
CA GLU A 163 -18.38 -9.30 -13.36
C GLU A 163 -18.82 -8.29 -12.31
N GLY A 164 -17.96 -7.97 -11.33
CA GLY A 164 -18.31 -7.14 -10.18
C GLY A 164 -18.70 -5.69 -10.52
N PRO A 165 -19.50 -5.04 -9.66
CA PRO A 165 -19.72 -3.59 -9.68
C PRO A 165 -18.41 -2.80 -9.65
N THR A 166 -18.47 -1.53 -10.01
CA THR A 166 -17.30 -0.65 -10.19
C THR A 166 -16.30 -0.70 -9.02
N ALA A 167 -16.74 -0.47 -7.78
CA ALA A 167 -15.85 -0.48 -6.61
C ALA A 167 -15.18 -1.86 -6.38
N ILE A 168 -15.94 -2.93 -6.60
CA ILE A 168 -15.48 -4.33 -6.46
C ILE A 168 -14.48 -4.68 -7.56
N ALA A 169 -14.76 -4.30 -8.81
CA ALA A 169 -13.86 -4.52 -9.94
C ALA A 169 -12.55 -3.76 -9.75
N THR A 170 -12.60 -2.49 -9.33
CA THR A 170 -11.41 -1.68 -9.01
C THR A 170 -10.57 -2.33 -7.92
N ALA A 171 -11.20 -2.80 -6.84
CA ALA A 171 -10.52 -3.49 -5.75
C ALA A 171 -9.86 -4.81 -6.21
N ALA A 172 -10.55 -5.60 -7.04
CA ALA A 172 -10.03 -6.85 -7.57
C ALA A 172 -8.84 -6.63 -8.53
N ILE A 173 -8.91 -5.62 -9.40
CA ILE A 173 -7.80 -5.25 -10.29
C ILE A 173 -6.61 -4.73 -9.47
N SER A 174 -6.85 -3.91 -8.46
CA SER A 174 -5.81 -3.45 -7.52
C SER A 174 -5.13 -4.61 -6.80
N ALA A 175 -5.91 -5.60 -6.33
CA ALA A 175 -5.38 -6.82 -5.73
C ALA A 175 -4.52 -7.62 -6.72
N LEU A 176 -4.96 -7.77 -7.98
CA LEU A 176 -4.19 -8.45 -9.03
C LEU A 176 -2.86 -7.75 -9.33
N ARG A 177 -2.78 -6.42 -9.22
CA ARG A 177 -1.54 -5.64 -9.41
C ARG A 177 -0.48 -5.98 -8.37
N GLN A 178 -0.85 -6.50 -7.20
CA GLN A 178 0.11 -6.87 -6.16
C GLN A 178 0.84 -8.19 -6.47
N PHE A 179 0.36 -8.99 -7.41
CA PHE A 179 0.96 -10.27 -7.72
C PHE A 179 2.30 -10.09 -8.46
N PRO A 180 3.33 -10.87 -8.09
CA PRO A 180 4.58 -10.93 -8.86
C PRO A 180 4.32 -11.30 -10.33
N THR A 181 5.12 -10.76 -11.25
CA THR A 181 4.98 -10.95 -12.70
C THR A 181 4.86 -12.41 -13.13
N ARG A 182 5.55 -13.33 -12.44
CA ARG A 182 5.47 -14.79 -12.67
C ARG A 182 4.05 -15.38 -12.56
N HIS A 183 3.16 -14.72 -11.81
CA HIS A 183 1.77 -15.15 -11.62
C HIS A 183 0.79 -14.42 -12.55
N ILE A 184 1.22 -13.36 -13.25
CA ILE A 184 0.43 -12.64 -14.25
C ILE A 184 0.45 -13.42 -15.58
N SER A 185 -0.30 -14.52 -15.59
CA SER A 185 -0.39 -15.44 -16.72
C SER A 185 -1.12 -14.85 -17.93
N GLY A 186 -1.06 -15.55 -19.08
CA GLY A 186 -1.84 -15.20 -20.26
C GLY A 186 -3.36 -15.14 -20.02
N LYS A 187 -3.89 -15.87 -19.01
CA LYS A 187 -5.29 -15.78 -18.59
C LYS A 187 -5.60 -14.40 -18.00
N VAL A 188 -4.75 -13.92 -17.10
CA VAL A 188 -4.87 -12.58 -16.48
C VAL A 188 -4.79 -11.50 -17.56
N LYS A 189 -3.77 -11.54 -18.40
CA LYS A 189 -3.61 -10.58 -19.52
C LYS A 189 -4.82 -10.57 -20.45
N ARG A 190 -5.43 -11.73 -20.73
CA ARG A 190 -6.64 -11.80 -21.57
C ARG A 190 -7.85 -11.12 -20.92
N ALA A 191 -8.03 -11.26 -19.60
CA ALA A 191 -9.07 -10.55 -18.87
C ALA A 191 -8.80 -9.03 -18.87
N MET A 192 -7.57 -8.59 -18.58
CA MET A 192 -7.21 -7.17 -18.58
C MET A 192 -7.46 -6.52 -19.95
N ARG A 193 -7.19 -7.21 -21.06
CA ARG A 193 -7.54 -6.74 -22.42
C ARG A 193 -9.05 -6.58 -22.61
N ARG A 194 -9.87 -7.47 -22.04
CA ARG A 194 -11.35 -7.38 -22.15
C ARG A 194 -11.89 -6.22 -21.32
N ILE A 195 -11.31 -5.97 -20.15
CA ILE A 195 -11.66 -4.85 -19.28
C ILE A 195 -11.25 -3.53 -19.95
N PHE A 196 -10.00 -3.40 -20.39
CA PHE A 196 -9.49 -2.18 -21.03
C PHE A 196 -10.28 -1.77 -22.29
N HIS A 197 -10.62 -2.75 -23.14
CA HIS A 197 -11.39 -2.53 -24.37
C HIS A 197 -12.91 -2.73 -24.20
N GLU A 198 -13.41 -2.85 -22.98
CA GLU A 198 -14.85 -2.92 -22.68
C GLU A 198 -15.65 -3.95 -23.49
N LYS A 199 -15.03 -5.10 -23.80
CA LYS A 199 -15.61 -6.08 -24.75
C LYS A 199 -16.86 -6.80 -24.24
N ARG A 200 -17.15 -6.71 -22.94
CA ARG A 200 -18.26 -7.44 -22.28
C ARG A 200 -19.27 -6.50 -21.66
N LYS A 201 -18.79 -5.46 -20.98
CA LYS A 201 -19.57 -4.42 -20.32
C LYS A 201 -18.77 -3.13 -20.32
N SER A 202 -19.45 -2.02 -20.03
CA SER A 202 -18.80 -0.75 -19.72
C SER A 202 -18.04 -0.87 -18.39
N TYR A 203 -16.83 -0.32 -18.34
CA TYR A 203 -16.00 -0.27 -17.14
C TYR A 203 -15.63 1.17 -16.83
N GLU A 204 -15.52 1.48 -15.53
CA GLU A 204 -15.05 2.80 -15.11
C GLU A 204 -13.65 3.09 -15.67
N LYS A 205 -13.39 4.36 -15.99
CA LYS A 205 -12.11 4.84 -16.55
C LYS A 205 -10.91 4.39 -15.70
N THR A 206 -11.01 4.47 -14.38
CA THR A 206 -9.97 4.05 -13.43
C THR A 206 -9.69 2.54 -13.48
N CYS A 207 -10.71 1.71 -13.67
CA CYS A 207 -10.58 0.26 -13.91
C CYS A 207 -9.81 -0.01 -15.20
N ARG A 208 -10.17 0.66 -16.30
CA ARG A 208 -9.53 0.50 -17.61
C ARG A 208 -8.06 0.89 -17.55
N LEU A 209 -7.75 2.03 -16.94
CA LEU A 209 -6.38 2.49 -16.73
C LEU A 209 -5.57 1.49 -15.91
N SER A 210 -6.12 0.99 -14.79
CA SER A 210 -5.45 -0.01 -13.96
C SER A 210 -5.20 -1.32 -14.72
N ALA A 211 -6.12 -1.73 -15.60
CA ALA A 211 -5.94 -2.89 -16.46
C ALA A 211 -4.83 -2.68 -17.52
N ALA A 212 -4.72 -1.47 -18.08
CA ALA A 212 -3.65 -1.11 -19.00
C ALA A 212 -2.29 -1.10 -18.31
N GLU A 213 -2.19 -0.59 -17.08
CA GLU A 213 -0.96 -0.63 -16.27
C GLU A 213 -0.49 -2.07 -16.03
N ILE A 214 -1.40 -2.97 -15.63
CA ILE A 214 -1.05 -4.40 -15.46
C ILE A 214 -0.50 -5.00 -16.75
N LEU A 215 -1.04 -4.63 -17.91
CA LEU A 215 -0.56 -5.11 -19.21
C LEU A 215 0.84 -4.57 -19.53
N LEU A 216 1.11 -3.29 -19.26
CA LEU A 216 2.40 -2.64 -19.53
C LEU A 216 3.51 -3.10 -18.59
N ASP A 217 3.19 -3.31 -17.31
CA ASP A 217 4.18 -3.61 -16.26
C ASP A 217 4.62 -5.08 -16.30
N ASN A 218 3.80 -5.99 -16.86
CA ASN A 218 4.04 -7.43 -16.77
C ASN A 218 4.37 -8.07 -18.12
N GLU A 219 5.53 -7.78 -18.69
CA GLU A 219 6.00 -8.36 -19.98
C GLU A 219 4.94 -8.22 -21.11
N PRO A 220 4.69 -7.00 -21.61
CA PRO A 220 3.66 -6.76 -22.60
C PRO A 220 3.97 -7.45 -23.93
N LEU A 221 2.95 -7.80 -24.72
CA LEU A 221 3.16 -8.15 -26.12
C LEU A 221 3.22 -6.86 -26.97
N PRO A 222 3.90 -6.86 -28.14
CA PRO A 222 3.88 -5.71 -29.05
C PRO A 222 2.45 -5.25 -29.39
N MET A 223 1.53 -6.20 -29.60
CA MET A 223 0.13 -5.91 -29.85
C MET A 223 -0.60 -5.28 -28.65
N ASP A 224 -0.18 -5.56 -27.42
CA ASP A 224 -0.77 -4.93 -26.24
C ASP A 224 -0.45 -3.43 -26.23
N VAL A 225 0.82 -3.08 -26.49
CA VAL A 225 1.28 -1.69 -26.59
C VAL A 225 0.58 -0.97 -27.75
N ILE A 226 0.53 -1.59 -28.94
CA ILE A 226 -0.12 -0.99 -30.11
C ILE A 226 -1.60 -0.74 -29.83
N ASN A 227 -2.33 -1.70 -29.27
CA ASN A 227 -3.76 -1.55 -28.99
C ASN A 227 -4.03 -0.49 -27.91
N ILE A 228 -3.19 -0.38 -26.88
CA ILE A 228 -3.29 0.67 -25.86
C ILE A 228 -3.09 2.04 -26.50
N LEU A 229 -2.08 2.19 -27.35
CA LEU A 229 -1.83 3.42 -28.07
C LEU A 229 -3.01 3.77 -28.97
N LEU A 230 -3.45 2.87 -29.84
CA LEU A 230 -4.57 3.15 -30.75
C LEU A 230 -5.85 3.55 -30.00
N ALA A 231 -6.11 2.97 -28.83
CA ALA A 231 -7.26 3.33 -27.99
C ALA A 231 -7.22 4.79 -27.51
N THR A 232 -6.06 5.45 -27.41
CA THR A 232 -5.96 6.88 -27.01
C THR A 232 -6.61 7.86 -28.00
N ASN A 233 -7.03 7.40 -29.18
CA ASN A 233 -7.81 8.21 -30.12
C ASN A 233 -9.32 8.13 -29.86
N GLU A 234 -9.77 7.09 -29.17
CA GLU A 234 -11.18 6.85 -28.85
C GLU A 234 -11.52 7.23 -27.41
N LEU A 235 -10.50 7.41 -26.57
CA LEU A 235 -10.63 7.83 -25.18
C LEU A 235 -10.75 9.35 -25.05
N GLU A 236 -11.37 9.78 -23.96
CA GLU A 236 -11.41 11.17 -23.52
C GLU A 236 -10.01 11.77 -23.35
N VAL A 237 -9.91 13.10 -23.38
CA VAL A 237 -8.65 13.84 -23.48
C VAL A 237 -7.77 13.55 -22.29
N GLU A 238 -8.30 13.59 -21.07
CA GLU A 238 -7.52 13.35 -19.85
C GLU A 238 -7.05 11.90 -19.74
N THR A 239 -7.93 10.93 -20.03
CA THR A 239 -7.59 9.51 -19.97
C THR A 239 -6.56 9.14 -21.05
N ALA A 240 -6.70 9.68 -22.26
CA ALA A 240 -5.76 9.49 -23.35
C ALA A 240 -4.39 10.11 -23.03
N THR A 241 -4.37 11.33 -22.47
CA THR A 241 -3.15 12.02 -22.05
C THR A 241 -2.43 11.22 -20.98
N PHE A 242 -3.16 10.74 -19.97
CA PHE A 242 -2.60 9.92 -18.89
C PHE A 242 -1.92 8.64 -19.42
N LEU A 243 -2.61 7.86 -20.27
CA LEU A 243 -2.04 6.64 -20.87
C LEU A 243 -0.81 6.92 -21.73
N LEU A 244 -0.84 8.01 -22.49
CA LEU A 244 0.28 8.41 -23.32
C LEU A 244 1.52 8.73 -22.46
N LEU A 245 1.34 9.48 -21.38
CA LEU A 245 2.41 9.82 -20.45
C LEU A 245 2.95 8.58 -19.73
N LYS A 246 2.07 7.64 -19.35
CA LYS A 246 2.49 6.33 -18.82
C LYS A 246 3.39 5.58 -19.78
N VAL A 247 3.00 5.49 -21.05
CA VAL A 247 3.83 4.89 -22.09
C VAL A 247 5.17 5.64 -22.23
N GLN A 248 5.16 6.98 -22.25
CA GLN A 248 6.40 7.75 -22.31
C GLN A 248 7.33 7.51 -21.11
N ASN A 249 6.78 7.37 -19.90
CA ASN A 249 7.56 7.09 -18.71
C ASN A 249 8.18 5.68 -18.75
N SER A 250 7.41 4.68 -19.16
CA SER A 250 7.93 3.32 -19.38
C SER A 250 9.02 3.25 -20.47
N LEU A 251 9.05 4.19 -21.43
CA LEU A 251 10.15 4.31 -22.41
C LEU A 251 11.42 4.91 -21.80
N ARG A 252 11.27 5.89 -20.91
CA ARG A 252 12.37 6.58 -20.22
C ARG A 252 13.00 5.73 -19.13
N ALA A 253 12.21 4.93 -18.42
CA ALA A 253 12.68 4.07 -17.34
C ALA A 253 13.52 2.90 -17.88
N ASP A 254 14.84 2.91 -17.63
CA ASP A 254 15.79 1.94 -18.18
C ASP A 254 15.47 0.47 -17.83
N HIS A 255 14.92 0.23 -16.65
CA HIS A 255 14.61 -1.10 -16.10
C HIS A 255 13.20 -1.59 -16.41
N HIS A 256 12.37 -0.80 -17.10
CA HIS A 256 10.97 -1.15 -17.33
C HIS A 256 10.83 -2.33 -18.31
N PRO A 257 10.04 -3.39 -17.99
CA PRO A 257 9.88 -4.57 -18.85
C PRO A 257 9.42 -4.24 -20.27
N ALA A 258 8.50 -3.28 -20.41
CA ALA A 258 7.99 -2.84 -21.70
C ALA A 258 9.02 -2.15 -22.61
N ARG A 259 10.13 -1.61 -22.09
CA ARG A 259 10.97 -0.63 -22.79
C ARG A 259 11.47 -1.14 -24.15
N LYS A 260 11.96 -2.37 -24.21
CA LYS A 260 12.51 -2.96 -25.45
C LYS A 260 11.43 -3.05 -26.54
N ILE A 261 10.29 -3.62 -26.17
CA ILE A 261 9.14 -3.79 -27.07
C ILE A 261 8.61 -2.45 -27.52
N MET A 262 8.56 -1.48 -26.61
CA MET A 262 8.07 -0.15 -26.91
C MET A 262 9.00 0.60 -27.85
N LYS A 263 10.33 0.47 -27.69
CA LYS A 263 11.31 1.01 -28.66
C LYS A 263 11.10 0.44 -30.06
N ASP A 264 10.70 -0.83 -30.18
CA ASP A 264 10.42 -1.46 -31.47
C ASP A 264 9.11 -0.93 -32.07
N VAL A 265 8.04 -0.81 -31.26
CA VAL A 265 6.74 -0.25 -31.68
C VAL A 265 6.86 1.22 -32.11
N MET A 266 7.66 2.01 -31.39
CA MET A 266 7.89 3.44 -31.70
C MET A 266 8.71 3.69 -32.96
N ARG A 267 9.17 2.63 -33.67
CA ARG A 267 9.77 2.77 -35.00
C ARG A 267 8.73 3.00 -36.10
N ASP A 268 7.46 2.63 -35.88
CA ASP A 268 6.40 2.88 -36.86
C ASP A 268 5.98 4.35 -36.80
N PRO A 269 6.18 5.15 -37.86
CA PRO A 269 5.82 6.57 -37.88
C PRO A 269 4.31 6.81 -37.77
N ARG A 270 3.47 5.81 -38.09
CA ARG A 270 2.01 5.91 -37.90
C ARG A 270 1.62 5.93 -36.42
N ILE A 271 2.47 5.38 -35.57
CA ILE A 271 2.29 5.37 -34.11
C ILE A 271 3.10 6.52 -33.50
N ASN A 272 4.37 6.65 -33.87
CA ASN A 272 5.26 7.69 -33.36
C ASN A 272 5.23 8.93 -34.26
N ASN A 273 4.23 9.78 -34.08
CA ASN A 273 4.14 11.08 -34.74
C ASN A 273 3.66 12.16 -33.77
N TYR A 274 3.97 13.41 -34.12
CA TYR A 274 3.64 14.58 -33.30
C TYR A 274 2.14 14.70 -33.03
N ASN A 275 1.29 14.42 -34.02
CA ASN A 275 -0.16 14.54 -33.89
C ASN A 275 -0.73 13.58 -32.84
N PHE A 276 -0.21 12.35 -32.83
CA PHE A 276 -0.63 11.33 -31.89
C PHE A 276 -0.13 11.61 -30.47
N PHE A 277 1.06 12.18 -30.33
CA PHE A 277 1.68 12.50 -29.03
C PHE A 277 1.36 13.90 -28.49
N SER A 278 0.73 14.79 -29.27
CA SER A 278 0.30 16.12 -28.84
C SER A 278 -1.13 16.06 -28.29
N LYS A 279 -1.29 15.67 -27.03
CA LYS A 279 -2.57 15.75 -26.32
C LYS A 279 -2.59 17.00 -25.44
N ALA A 280 -3.75 17.64 -25.34
CA ALA A 280 -3.92 18.91 -24.62
C ALA A 280 -4.37 18.76 -23.16
N GLY A 281 -4.44 17.53 -22.64
CA GLY A 281 -4.90 17.27 -21.28
C GLY A 281 -3.91 17.73 -20.20
N ILE A 282 -4.41 17.91 -18.99
CA ILE A 282 -3.65 18.34 -17.81
C ILE A 282 -3.17 17.16 -16.94
N SER A 283 -3.68 15.96 -17.18
CA SER A 283 -3.21 14.72 -16.56
C SER A 283 -1.71 14.55 -16.72
N SER A 284 -1.08 14.07 -15.67
CA SER A 284 0.37 13.94 -15.61
C SER A 284 0.80 12.59 -15.04
N SER A 285 1.95 12.13 -15.50
CA SER A 285 2.64 10.99 -14.93
C SER A 285 4.12 11.33 -14.95
N PHE A 286 4.80 11.11 -13.83
CA PHE A 286 6.22 11.36 -13.65
C PHE A 286 6.84 10.19 -12.89
N SER A 287 8.06 9.81 -13.27
CA SER A 287 8.87 8.88 -12.50
C SER A 287 10.34 9.28 -12.61
N GLY A 288 11.03 9.33 -11.48
CA GLY A 288 12.43 9.74 -11.40
C GLY A 288 13.20 8.98 -10.31
N PRO A 289 14.52 8.83 -10.47
CA PRO A 289 15.36 8.23 -9.43
C PRO A 289 15.52 9.21 -8.26
N LEU A 290 15.31 8.72 -7.03
CA LEU A 290 15.67 9.42 -5.79
C LEU A 290 17.12 9.12 -5.40
N THR A 291 17.53 7.86 -5.55
CA THR A 291 18.87 7.41 -5.19
C THR A 291 19.31 6.32 -6.15
N VAL A 292 20.53 6.42 -6.66
CA VAL A 292 21.13 5.42 -7.54
C VAL A 292 22.47 5.00 -6.95
N THR A 293 22.56 3.76 -6.50
CA THR A 293 23.82 3.11 -6.09
C THR A 293 24.10 1.91 -6.98
N GLN A 294 25.23 1.22 -6.76
CA GLN A 294 25.59 0.03 -7.56
C GLN A 294 24.55 -1.10 -7.41
N ASP A 295 23.95 -1.24 -6.23
CA ASP A 295 23.08 -2.37 -5.89
C ASP A 295 21.62 -1.96 -5.62
N LEU A 296 21.33 -0.67 -5.46
CA LEU A 296 20.02 -0.14 -5.11
C LEU A 296 19.63 1.04 -6.00
N LEU A 297 18.46 0.95 -6.62
CA LEU A 297 17.77 2.05 -7.28
C LEU A 297 16.49 2.37 -6.50
N SER A 298 16.42 3.57 -5.93
CA SER A 298 15.21 4.12 -5.34
C SER A 298 14.53 5.05 -6.34
N THR A 299 13.24 4.88 -6.57
CA THR A 299 12.45 5.71 -7.49
C THR A 299 11.26 6.34 -6.78
N PHE A 300 10.94 7.56 -7.18
CA PHE A 300 9.68 8.23 -6.87
C PHE A 300 8.85 8.34 -8.15
N GLY A 301 7.60 7.94 -8.07
CA GLY A 301 6.61 8.14 -9.11
C GLY A 301 5.41 8.94 -8.59
N LEU A 302 4.86 9.75 -9.49
CA LEU A 302 3.68 10.57 -9.25
C LEU A 302 2.79 10.54 -10.48
N ASP A 303 1.57 10.06 -10.29
CA ASP A 303 0.55 9.98 -11.32
C ASP A 303 -0.68 10.77 -10.90
N LEU A 304 -1.12 11.70 -11.74
CA LEU A 304 -2.30 12.52 -11.53
C LEU A 304 -3.24 12.34 -12.70
N LEU A 305 -4.38 11.72 -12.44
CA LEU A 305 -5.48 11.63 -13.37
C LEU A 305 -6.49 12.72 -13.01
N PHE A 306 -6.72 13.62 -13.96
CA PHE A 306 -7.76 14.63 -13.87
C PHE A 306 -9.00 14.22 -14.64
N LEU A 307 -10.08 14.92 -14.32
CA LEU A 307 -11.33 14.93 -15.05
C LEU A 307 -11.32 16.12 -16.02
N GLU A 308 -12.15 16.06 -17.05
CA GLU A 308 -12.24 17.13 -18.06
C GLU A 308 -12.58 18.51 -17.44
N GLY A 309 -13.31 18.52 -16.30
CA GLY A 309 -13.59 19.73 -15.50
C GLY A 309 -12.41 20.27 -14.68
N GLY A 310 -11.21 19.68 -14.80
CA GLY A 310 -10.01 20.14 -14.10
C GLY A 310 -9.86 19.63 -12.66
N PHE A 311 -10.75 18.73 -12.21
CA PHE A 311 -10.68 18.10 -10.90
C PHE A 311 -9.79 16.88 -10.87
N LEU A 312 -9.05 16.67 -9.79
CA LEU A 312 -8.26 15.48 -9.57
C LEU A 312 -9.19 14.28 -9.28
N ARG A 313 -9.21 13.29 -10.18
CA ARG A 313 -9.90 12.00 -9.97
C ARG A 313 -9.10 11.07 -9.08
N LYS A 314 -7.80 10.97 -9.39
CA LYS A 314 -6.90 10.00 -8.77
C LYS A 314 -5.47 10.52 -8.77
N SER A 315 -4.84 10.50 -7.60
CA SER A 315 -3.42 10.73 -7.42
C SER A 315 -2.77 9.46 -6.87
N ILE A 316 -1.65 9.05 -7.45
CA ILE A 316 -0.85 7.94 -6.97
C ILE A 316 0.58 8.46 -6.78
N SER A 317 1.05 8.41 -5.54
CA SER A 317 2.46 8.64 -5.20
C SER A 317 3.09 7.31 -4.84
N ASP A 318 4.14 6.90 -5.53
CA ASP A 318 4.83 5.64 -5.29
C ASP A 318 6.32 5.83 -4.98
N PHE A 319 6.78 5.05 -4.01
CA PHE A 319 8.18 4.93 -3.61
C PHE A 319 8.57 3.47 -3.76
N SER A 320 9.46 3.19 -4.70
CA SER A 320 9.88 1.84 -5.04
C SER A 320 11.38 1.67 -4.88
N LEU A 321 11.77 0.52 -4.33
CA LEU A 321 13.15 0.11 -4.12
C LEU A 321 13.43 -1.09 -5.03
N LEU A 322 14.39 -0.94 -5.93
CA LEU A 322 14.82 -2.00 -6.85
C LEU A 322 16.24 -2.41 -6.50
N SER A 323 16.43 -3.70 -6.19
CA SER A 323 17.75 -4.30 -5.97
C SER A 323 17.82 -5.68 -6.61
N HIS A 324 18.88 -5.96 -7.38
CA HIS A 324 19.11 -7.26 -8.04
C HIS A 324 17.84 -7.90 -8.66
N SER A 325 17.05 -7.13 -9.42
CA SER A 325 15.76 -7.53 -10.05
C SER A 325 14.58 -7.81 -9.11
N GLN A 326 14.74 -7.60 -7.81
CA GLN A 326 13.64 -7.58 -6.85
C GLN A 326 13.16 -6.14 -6.65
N GLN A 327 11.87 -5.94 -6.83
CA GLN A 327 11.20 -4.67 -6.56
C GLN A 327 10.41 -4.80 -5.27
N LEU A 328 10.61 -3.85 -4.36
CA LEU A 328 9.85 -3.69 -3.13
C LEU A 328 9.12 -2.36 -3.21
N ARG A 329 7.79 -2.37 -3.07
CA ARG A 329 7.03 -1.13 -2.92
C ARG A 329 7.12 -0.69 -1.46
N ALA A 330 8.00 0.28 -1.21
CA ALA A 330 8.25 0.78 0.14
C ALA A 330 7.02 1.53 0.66
N ALA A 331 6.50 2.44 -0.14
CA ALA A 331 5.26 3.15 0.16
C ALA A 331 4.52 3.47 -1.15
N GLN A 332 3.20 3.36 -1.13
CA GLN A 332 2.33 3.90 -2.16
C GLN A 332 1.15 4.54 -1.46
N VAL A 333 0.86 5.80 -1.80
CA VAL A 333 -0.31 6.52 -1.32
C VAL A 333 -1.16 6.85 -2.54
N THR A 334 -2.42 6.44 -2.49
CA THR A 334 -3.39 6.70 -3.55
C THR A 334 -4.53 7.49 -2.96
N ILE A 335 -4.79 8.67 -3.51
CA ILE A 335 -5.92 9.53 -3.16
C ILE A 335 -6.89 9.48 -4.32
N GLU A 336 -8.15 9.14 -4.06
CA GLU A 336 -9.21 9.12 -5.05
C GLU A 336 -10.36 10.01 -4.60
N ALA A 337 -10.89 10.78 -5.53
CA ALA A 337 -12.04 11.63 -5.30
C ALA A 337 -13.08 11.44 -6.41
N GLN A 338 -14.34 11.40 -6.03
CA GLN A 338 -15.47 11.15 -6.91
C GLN A 338 -16.64 12.06 -6.54
N GLY A 339 -17.39 12.55 -7.53
CA GLY A 339 -18.57 13.39 -7.32
C GLY A 339 -18.24 14.87 -7.08
N LEU A 340 -16.97 15.30 -7.21
CA LEU A 340 -16.56 16.70 -7.12
C LEU A 340 -17.09 17.54 -8.30
N GLU A 341 -17.35 16.89 -9.43
CA GLU A 341 -17.90 17.49 -10.65
C GLU A 341 -19.27 18.15 -10.38
N SER A 342 -20.08 17.50 -9.54
CA SER A 342 -21.41 17.99 -9.13
C SER A 342 -21.37 19.34 -8.39
N MET A 343 -20.24 19.67 -7.73
CA MET A 343 -20.13 20.90 -6.93
C MET A 343 -20.02 22.18 -7.75
N LEU A 344 -19.59 22.10 -9.02
CA LEU A 344 -19.47 23.26 -9.91
C LEU A 344 -20.59 23.35 -10.95
N GLY A 345 -21.60 22.48 -10.87
CA GLY A 345 -22.72 22.49 -11.81
C GLY A 345 -22.34 22.04 -13.22
N GLU A 346 -21.27 21.24 -13.38
CA GLU A 346 -21.04 20.52 -14.63
C GLU A 346 -22.09 19.41 -14.75
N ASN A 347 -22.82 19.42 -15.88
CA ASN A 347 -23.83 18.41 -16.15
C ASN A 347 -23.15 17.04 -16.28
N VAL A 348 -23.41 16.14 -15.34
CA VAL A 348 -23.12 14.71 -15.50
C VAL A 348 -23.85 14.23 -16.76
N LEU A 349 -23.19 13.40 -17.57
CA LEU A 349 -23.75 12.87 -18.81
C LEU A 349 -25.14 12.24 -18.53
N GLU A 350 -26.13 12.56 -19.37
CA GLU A 350 -27.51 12.07 -19.23
C GLU A 350 -27.53 10.53 -19.16
N GLY A 351 -27.87 9.97 -17.98
CA GLY A 351 -28.07 8.53 -17.79
C GLY A 351 -27.20 7.85 -16.73
N GLU A 352 -26.22 8.55 -16.14
CA GLU A 352 -25.46 8.06 -14.97
C GLU A 352 -26.09 8.57 -13.67
N GLU A 353 -26.30 7.69 -12.68
CA GLU A 353 -26.67 8.13 -11.31
C GLU A 353 -25.55 9.05 -10.80
N GLU A 354 -25.91 10.23 -10.29
CA GLU A 354 -24.94 11.17 -9.73
C GLU A 354 -24.13 10.46 -8.64
N PRO A 355 -22.81 10.30 -8.82
CA PRO A 355 -22.01 9.57 -7.86
C PRO A 355 -21.94 10.37 -6.55
N GLU A 356 -22.15 9.68 -5.42
CA GLU A 356 -22.01 10.31 -4.11
C GLU A 356 -20.61 10.94 -3.96
N LEU A 357 -20.59 12.20 -3.54
CA LEU A 357 -19.38 12.95 -3.29
C LEU A 357 -18.52 12.25 -2.24
N THR A 358 -17.38 11.71 -2.64
CA THR A 358 -16.51 10.89 -1.77
C THR A 358 -15.05 11.17 -2.06
N ALA A 359 -14.24 11.26 -1.00
CA ALA A 359 -12.79 11.23 -1.12
C ALA A 359 -12.21 10.19 -0.17
N ARG A 360 -11.26 9.41 -0.68
CA ARG A 360 -10.64 8.32 0.06
C ARG A 360 -9.14 8.25 -0.22
N MET A 361 -8.41 7.73 0.75
CA MET A 361 -7.00 7.41 0.64
C MET A 361 -6.79 5.93 0.90
N SER A 362 -6.07 5.26 0.01
CA SER A 362 -5.57 3.91 0.21
C SER A 362 -4.05 3.92 0.21
N ALA A 363 -3.44 3.16 1.12
CA ALA A 363 -1.99 3.09 1.23
C ALA A 363 -1.48 1.65 1.20
N ILE A 364 -0.34 1.45 0.55
CA ILE A 364 0.45 0.22 0.60
C ILE A 364 1.78 0.59 1.24
N PHE A 365 2.17 -0.14 2.28
CA PHE A 365 3.51 0.00 2.87
C PHE A 365 4.19 -1.36 2.88
N PHE A 366 5.43 -1.44 2.41
CA PHE A 366 6.19 -2.70 2.33
C PHE A 366 5.38 -3.89 1.77
N ASP A 367 4.71 -3.66 0.63
CA ASP A 367 3.80 -4.59 -0.05
C ASP A 367 2.56 -5.06 0.76
N VAL A 368 2.25 -4.41 1.88
CA VAL A 368 1.01 -4.64 2.65
C VAL A 368 0.02 -3.52 2.36
N GLN A 369 -1.09 -3.86 1.71
CA GLN A 369 -2.24 -2.97 1.55
C GLN A 369 -2.91 -2.73 2.91
N LEU A 370 -3.07 -1.46 3.28
CA LEU A 370 -3.80 -1.05 4.47
C LEU A 370 -5.28 -0.79 4.18
N ARG A 371 -6.07 -0.69 5.26
CA ARG A 371 -7.47 -0.29 5.19
C ARG A 371 -7.57 1.12 4.57
N PRO A 372 -8.39 1.31 3.53
CA PRO A 372 -8.64 2.65 3.01
C PRO A 372 -9.27 3.56 4.07
N ILE A 373 -8.86 4.81 4.10
CA ILE A 373 -9.39 5.85 4.97
C ILE A 373 -10.31 6.73 4.11
N VAL A 374 -11.54 6.96 4.56
CA VAL A 374 -12.48 7.86 3.88
C VAL A 374 -12.36 9.23 4.53
N PHE A 375 -11.98 10.24 3.73
CA PHE A 375 -11.87 11.62 4.20
C PHE A 375 -13.23 12.29 4.32
N PHE A 376 -14.18 11.98 3.44
CA PHE A 376 -15.58 12.37 3.58
C PHE A 376 -16.47 11.51 2.69
N GLN A 377 -17.72 11.37 3.08
CA GLN A 377 -18.77 10.77 2.26
C GLN A 377 -20.04 11.62 2.31
N GLY A 378 -20.47 12.06 1.13
CA GLY A 378 -21.56 13.00 0.94
C GLY A 378 -21.19 14.45 1.20
N TYR A 379 -22.02 15.34 0.68
CA TYR A 379 -21.85 16.78 0.81
C TYR A 379 -21.93 17.27 2.27
N THR A 380 -22.78 16.66 3.08
CA THR A 380 -22.99 17.06 4.49
C THR A 380 -21.74 16.81 5.35
N ASP A 381 -21.08 15.66 5.18
CA ASP A 381 -19.84 15.34 5.90
C ASP A 381 -18.68 16.23 5.45
N LEU A 382 -18.58 16.52 4.14
CA LEU A 382 -17.61 17.47 3.62
C LEU A 382 -17.79 18.86 4.24
N MET A 383 -19.00 19.41 4.20
CA MET A 383 -19.28 20.74 4.76
C MET A 383 -19.04 20.78 6.27
N ALA A 384 -19.35 19.72 7.00
CA ALA A 384 -19.02 19.61 8.42
C ALA A 384 -17.51 19.71 8.64
N LYS A 385 -16.69 19.01 7.84
CA LYS A 385 -15.23 19.04 7.96
C LYS A 385 -14.60 20.36 7.53
N VAL A 386 -15.14 21.02 6.51
CA VAL A 386 -14.70 22.37 6.10
C VAL A 386 -15.01 23.40 7.18
N LEU A 387 -16.17 23.31 7.85
CA LEU A 387 -16.53 24.23 8.94
C LEU A 387 -15.74 23.96 10.22
N LEU A 388 -15.35 22.70 10.45
CA LEU A 388 -14.62 22.26 11.63
C LEU A 388 -13.10 22.21 11.40
N SER A 389 -12.60 22.61 10.23
CA SER A 389 -11.17 22.48 9.91
C SER A 389 -10.35 23.31 10.88
N SER A 390 -9.75 22.64 11.86
CA SER A 390 -8.65 23.20 12.63
C SER A 390 -7.40 23.12 11.75
N ARG A 391 -6.57 24.16 11.79
CA ARG A 391 -5.26 24.22 11.12
C ARG A 391 -4.22 23.29 11.76
N GLU A 392 -4.68 22.24 12.43
CA GLU A 392 -3.88 21.33 13.21
C GLU A 392 -3.63 20.04 12.42
N PRO A 393 -2.35 19.61 12.31
CA PRO A 393 -2.01 18.42 11.56
C PRO A 393 -2.65 17.18 12.20
N THR A 394 -3.41 16.43 11.41
CA THR A 394 -4.04 15.18 11.84
C THR A 394 -3.09 14.01 11.59
N SER A 395 -2.76 13.25 12.64
CA SER A 395 -1.92 12.04 12.51
C SER A 395 -2.70 10.95 11.77
N VAL A 396 -2.13 10.48 10.66
CA VAL A 396 -2.72 9.46 9.77
C VAL A 396 -2.16 8.08 10.12
N VAL A 397 -0.83 7.97 10.26
CA VAL A 397 -0.15 6.73 10.63
C VAL A 397 0.96 7.06 11.62
N LYS A 398 0.96 6.38 12.77
CA LYS A 398 2.03 6.51 13.76
C LYS A 398 2.32 5.18 14.43
N GLY A 399 3.53 4.67 14.27
CA GLY A 399 3.93 3.39 14.86
C GLY A 399 5.37 2.98 14.57
N ASN A 400 5.82 1.93 15.25
CA ASN A 400 7.14 1.34 15.09
C ASN A 400 7.04 -0.07 14.52
N LEU A 401 7.80 -0.33 13.46
CA LEU A 401 7.78 -1.57 12.72
C LEU A 401 9.16 -2.22 12.75
N LEU A 402 9.22 -3.53 13.03
CA LEU A 402 10.44 -4.32 12.82
C LEU A 402 10.45 -4.80 11.38
N LEU A 403 11.31 -4.22 10.53
CA LEU A 403 11.39 -4.57 9.10
C LEU A 403 12.36 -5.71 8.83
N MET A 404 13.49 -5.72 9.55
CA MET A 404 14.54 -6.73 9.37
C MET A 404 14.78 -7.44 10.69
N ASP A 405 14.82 -8.78 10.65
CA ASP A 405 15.12 -9.60 11.81
C ASP A 405 15.80 -10.89 11.37
N HIS A 406 17.12 -10.85 11.38
CA HIS A 406 17.98 -11.97 11.03
C HIS A 406 18.73 -12.45 12.27
N HIS A 407 18.73 -13.76 12.46
CA HIS A 407 19.46 -14.43 13.52
C HIS A 407 20.04 -15.72 12.96
N GLN A 408 21.37 -15.84 12.99
CA GLN A 408 22.07 -17.01 12.49
C GLN A 408 23.15 -17.42 13.48
N VAL A 409 23.21 -18.71 13.79
CA VAL A 409 24.30 -19.31 14.55
C VAL A 409 25.20 -20.04 13.57
N ILE A 410 26.46 -19.62 13.48
CA ILE A 410 27.45 -20.13 12.55
C ILE A 410 28.49 -20.94 13.35
N PRO A 411 28.57 -22.27 13.15
CA PRO A 411 29.66 -23.05 13.69
C PRO A 411 30.93 -22.80 12.86
N LEU A 412 31.99 -22.34 13.52
CA LEU A 412 33.30 -22.14 12.89
C LEU A 412 34.05 -23.47 12.79
N GLN A 413 35.00 -23.55 11.86
CA GLN A 413 35.88 -24.72 11.73
C GLN A 413 36.71 -25.00 12.99
N SER A 414 36.92 -23.98 13.84
CA SER A 414 37.56 -24.13 15.16
C SER A 414 36.69 -24.85 16.20
N GLY A 415 35.40 -25.11 15.91
CA GLY A 415 34.42 -25.67 16.83
C GLY A 415 33.68 -24.62 17.67
N LEU A 416 34.07 -23.35 17.60
CA LEU A 416 33.38 -22.24 18.27
C LEU A 416 32.10 -21.84 17.52
N GLN A 417 31.12 -21.30 18.22
CA GLN A 417 29.88 -20.81 17.63
C GLN A 417 29.86 -19.29 17.65
N VAL A 418 29.50 -18.69 16.52
CA VAL A 418 29.26 -17.24 16.39
C VAL A 418 27.78 -17.03 16.14
N ALA A 419 27.12 -16.25 16.99
CA ALA A 419 25.76 -15.80 16.79
C ALA A 419 25.78 -14.41 16.13
N VAL A 420 25.26 -14.32 14.90
CA VAL A 420 25.07 -13.08 14.17
C VAL A 420 23.60 -12.68 14.25
N LYS A 421 23.35 -11.45 14.69
CA LYS A 421 22.04 -10.84 14.86
C LYS A 421 22.01 -9.53 14.07
N LEU A 422 20.99 -9.34 13.25
CA LEU A 422 20.76 -8.10 12.52
C LEU A 422 19.30 -7.73 12.68
N GLN A 423 19.03 -6.56 13.24
CA GLN A 423 17.68 -6.03 13.41
C GLN A 423 17.57 -4.67 12.76
N GLY A 424 16.48 -4.44 12.05
CA GLY A 424 16.16 -3.16 11.42
C GLY A 424 14.78 -2.72 11.85
N GLY A 425 14.70 -1.61 12.59
CA GLY A 425 13.45 -0.99 13.01
C GLY A 425 13.17 0.29 12.23
N LEU A 426 11.91 0.55 11.93
CA LEU A 426 11.42 1.80 11.34
C LEU A 426 10.37 2.41 12.27
N GLY A 427 10.61 3.62 12.76
CA GLY A 427 9.59 4.51 13.30
C GLY A 427 9.00 5.35 12.18
N LEU A 428 7.68 5.44 12.11
CA LEU A 428 6.98 6.21 11.09
C LEU A 428 5.92 7.10 11.76
N ASP A 429 5.90 8.37 11.38
CA ASP A 429 4.88 9.35 11.77
C ASP A 429 4.46 10.15 10.53
N ILE A 430 3.25 9.89 10.03
CA ILE A 430 2.65 10.60 8.92
C ILE A 430 1.50 11.45 9.45
N SER A 431 1.57 12.74 9.17
CA SER A 431 0.53 13.71 9.49
C SER A 431 0.11 14.48 8.25
N ALA A 432 -1.16 14.80 8.13
CA ALA A 432 -1.70 15.61 7.05
C ALA A 432 -2.42 16.84 7.60
N ASP A 433 -2.23 17.97 6.94
CA ASP A 433 -2.91 19.23 7.18
C ASP A 433 -3.61 19.67 5.87
N THR A 434 -4.79 20.26 5.99
CA THR A 434 -5.57 20.72 4.84
C THR A 434 -6.23 22.05 5.17
N ASP A 435 -5.88 23.08 4.42
CA ASP A 435 -6.42 24.43 4.51
C ASP A 435 -7.22 24.71 3.25
N VAL A 436 -8.54 24.87 3.40
CA VAL A 436 -9.47 25.17 2.31
C VAL A 436 -9.98 26.60 2.47
N SER A 437 -9.61 27.48 1.55
CA SER A 437 -10.13 28.85 1.51
C SER A 437 -11.08 29.01 0.32
N ILE A 438 -12.38 29.05 0.61
CA ILE A 438 -13.43 29.32 -0.39
C ILE A 438 -13.27 30.74 -0.97
N TRP A 439 -12.86 31.71 -0.15
CA TRP A 439 -12.74 33.12 -0.55
C TRP A 439 -11.55 33.38 -1.47
N GLU A 440 -10.40 32.80 -1.14
CA GLU A 440 -9.19 32.90 -1.98
C GLU A 440 -9.21 31.92 -3.15
N GLN A 441 -10.23 31.04 -3.20
CA GLN A 441 -10.34 29.97 -4.19
C GLN A 441 -9.06 29.12 -4.26
N GLU A 442 -8.51 28.83 -3.08
CA GLU A 442 -7.22 28.15 -2.89
C GLU A 442 -7.38 26.97 -1.92
N LEU A 443 -6.83 25.83 -2.30
CA LEU A 443 -6.70 24.63 -1.49
C LEU A 443 -5.20 24.37 -1.26
N LYS A 444 -4.79 24.30 0.00
CA LYS A 444 -3.44 23.88 0.39
C LYS A 444 -3.52 22.60 1.19
N THR A 445 -2.78 21.59 0.78
CA THR A 445 -2.62 20.37 1.57
C THR A 445 -1.15 20.14 1.83
N SER A 446 -0.77 19.92 3.09
CA SER A 446 0.59 19.59 3.49
C SER A 446 0.61 18.20 4.12
N ILE A 447 1.41 17.29 3.57
CA ILE A 447 1.63 15.96 4.14
C ILE A 447 3.07 15.92 4.63
N ASN A 448 3.25 15.73 5.94
CA ASN A 448 4.55 15.54 6.56
C ASN A 448 4.72 14.07 6.95
N ALA A 449 5.71 13.41 6.37
CA ALA A 449 6.09 12.04 6.67
C ALA A 449 7.50 12.02 7.30
N ARG A 450 7.58 11.65 8.57
CA ARG A 450 8.84 11.46 9.29
C ARG A 450 9.10 9.98 9.45
N GLY A 451 10.29 9.55 9.05
CA GLY A 451 10.78 8.19 9.19
C GLY A 451 12.08 8.17 9.98
N SER A 452 12.18 7.33 10.99
CA SER A 452 13.44 7.01 11.66
C SER A 452 13.76 5.54 11.47
N PHE A 453 14.90 5.25 10.88
CA PHE A 453 15.33 3.89 10.59
C PHE A 453 16.60 3.58 11.39
N ALA A 454 16.57 2.48 12.14
CA ALA A 454 17.68 2.04 12.97
C ALA A 454 18.04 0.60 12.64
N ILE A 455 19.31 0.37 12.30
CA ILE A 455 19.90 -0.95 12.12
C ILE A 455 20.81 -1.25 13.31
N ASP A 456 20.59 -2.38 13.97
CA ASP A 456 21.46 -2.92 15.03
C ASP A 456 22.04 -4.25 14.54
N PHE A 457 23.35 -4.25 14.32
CA PHE A 457 24.14 -5.44 13.99
C PHE A 457 24.94 -5.87 15.20
N GLN A 458 24.84 -7.15 15.53
CA GLN A 458 25.55 -7.74 16.65
C GLN A 458 26.12 -9.11 16.26
N ALA A 459 27.42 -9.32 16.48
CA ALA A 459 28.07 -10.62 16.33
C ALA A 459 28.70 -11.01 17.67
N GLU A 460 28.24 -12.12 18.24
CA GLU A 460 28.67 -12.64 19.54
C GLU A 460 29.38 -13.98 19.34
N LEU A 461 30.59 -14.11 19.86
CA LEU A 461 31.30 -15.36 20.05
C LEU A 461 31.32 -15.66 21.54
N ASP A 462 30.64 -16.73 21.93
CA ASP A 462 30.53 -17.15 23.33
C ASP A 462 31.21 -18.51 23.50
N ALA A 463 32.31 -18.51 24.25
CA ALA A 463 33.06 -19.69 24.63
C ALA A 463 33.30 -19.67 26.15
N PRO A 464 33.43 -20.84 26.82
CA PRO A 464 33.60 -20.90 28.28
C PRO A 464 34.78 -20.08 28.83
N PHE A 465 35.76 -19.80 27.98
CA PHE A 465 36.99 -19.09 28.31
C PHE A 465 37.11 -17.72 27.61
N LEU A 466 36.22 -17.37 26.69
CA LEU A 466 36.29 -16.13 25.92
C LEU A 466 34.90 -15.70 25.45
N GLN A 467 34.51 -14.48 25.81
CA GLN A 467 33.33 -13.83 25.26
C GLN A 467 33.78 -12.61 24.45
N ALA A 468 33.43 -12.58 23.16
CA ALA A 468 33.74 -11.46 22.28
C ALA A 468 32.46 -11.00 21.57
N THR A 469 32.17 -9.71 21.64
CA THR A 469 30.96 -9.12 21.03
C THR A 469 31.35 -7.93 20.19
N LEU A 470 31.00 -7.98 18.91
CA LEU A 470 31.03 -6.85 17.99
C LEU A 470 29.62 -6.30 17.87
N ARG A 471 29.45 -4.99 18.05
CA ARG A 471 28.17 -4.30 17.83
C ARG A 471 28.38 -3.09 16.95
N SER A 472 27.48 -2.89 16.00
CA SER A 472 27.42 -1.72 15.14
C SER A 472 25.96 -1.27 15.08
N GLN A 473 25.74 0.01 15.28
CA GLN A 473 24.42 0.63 15.18
C GLN A 473 24.50 1.72 14.12
N THR A 474 23.45 1.83 13.31
CA THR A 474 23.32 2.85 12.27
C THR A 474 21.92 3.42 12.37
N GLU A 475 21.83 4.74 12.50
CA GLU A 475 20.56 5.46 12.64
C GLU A 475 20.44 6.49 11.52
N LEU A 476 19.28 6.53 10.88
CA LEU A 476 18.94 7.46 9.81
C LEU A 476 17.57 8.05 10.10
N GLU A 477 17.48 9.36 10.20
CA GLU A 477 16.19 10.07 10.30
C GLU A 477 15.95 10.87 9.03
N THR A 478 14.78 10.74 8.43
CA THR A 478 14.38 11.47 7.21
C THR A 478 12.99 12.07 7.42
N SER A 479 12.79 13.28 6.90
CA SER A 479 11.51 13.96 6.81
C SER A 479 11.24 14.35 5.37
N ILE A 480 10.07 13.93 4.89
CA ILE A 480 9.57 14.24 3.56
C ILE A 480 8.31 15.07 3.71
N HIS A 481 8.32 16.23 3.07
CA HIS A 481 7.20 17.15 3.00
C HIS A 481 6.63 17.14 1.58
N PHE A 482 5.33 16.88 1.47
CA PHE A 482 4.60 16.95 0.21
C PHE A 482 3.52 18.01 0.31
N ASP A 483 3.79 19.16 -0.30
CA ASP A 483 2.89 20.30 -0.32
C ASP A 483 2.20 20.38 -1.68
N THR A 484 0.88 20.47 -1.65
CA THR A 484 0.04 20.72 -2.82
C THR A 484 -0.65 22.06 -2.65
N THR A 485 -0.48 22.94 -3.62
CA THR A 485 -1.23 24.19 -3.71
C THR A 485 -2.06 24.17 -4.99
N LEU A 486 -3.37 24.30 -4.84
CA LEU A 486 -4.33 24.30 -5.94
C LEU A 486 -5.11 25.61 -5.91
N ARG A 487 -5.16 26.31 -7.04
CA ARG A 487 -5.94 27.53 -7.25
C ARG A 487 -6.99 27.28 -8.33
N PHE A 488 -8.25 27.34 -7.91
CA PHE A 488 -9.41 27.05 -8.77
C PHE A 488 -10.14 28.33 -9.22
N SER A 489 -9.44 29.46 -9.25
CA SER A 489 -9.99 30.75 -9.69
C SER A 489 -10.13 30.89 -11.21
N SER A 490 -9.39 30.09 -11.99
CA SER A 490 -9.45 30.08 -13.46
C SER A 490 -9.41 28.65 -14.00
N SER A 491 -9.99 28.42 -15.18
CA SER A 491 -9.83 27.18 -15.95
C SER A 491 -8.77 27.38 -17.04
N PRO A 492 -7.72 26.54 -17.13
CA PRO A 492 -7.45 25.35 -16.31
C PRO A 492 -6.99 25.70 -14.89
N VAL A 493 -7.32 24.81 -13.95
CA VAL A 493 -6.91 24.93 -12.54
C VAL A 493 -5.39 24.95 -12.45
N LEU A 494 -4.84 25.88 -11.66
CA LEU A 494 -3.39 25.93 -11.41
C LEU A 494 -3.05 25.05 -10.22
N MET A 495 -2.23 24.03 -10.46
CA MET A 495 -1.77 23.10 -9.42
C MET A 495 -0.25 23.09 -9.37
N CYS A 496 0.29 23.31 -8.17
CA CYS A 496 1.71 23.22 -7.86
C CYS A 496 1.93 22.12 -6.83
N LEU A 497 2.88 21.24 -7.12
CA LEU A 497 3.26 20.13 -6.26
C LEU A 497 4.72 20.27 -5.91
N GLN A 498 5.01 20.20 -4.62
CA GLN A 498 6.36 20.32 -4.10
C GLN A 498 6.65 19.15 -3.18
N LEU A 499 7.66 18.36 -3.56
CA LEU A 499 8.25 17.34 -2.71
C LEU A 499 9.58 17.88 -2.20
N THR A 500 9.69 18.09 -0.90
CA THR A 500 10.94 18.51 -0.24
C THR A 500 11.37 17.47 0.77
N GLU A 501 12.64 17.09 0.69
CA GLU A 501 13.34 16.26 1.66
C GLU A 501 14.21 17.17 2.52
N GLU A 502 14.13 17.05 3.85
CA GLU A 502 15.04 17.78 4.74
C GLU A 502 16.34 17.00 4.95
N GLU A 503 17.41 17.70 5.33
CA GLU A 503 18.70 17.06 5.61
C GLU A 503 18.59 16.03 6.74
N ALA A 504 18.86 14.78 6.39
CA ALA A 504 18.79 13.64 7.27
C ALA A 504 20.08 13.48 8.10
N PRO A 505 20.03 13.53 9.45
CA PRO A 505 21.17 13.12 10.26
C PRO A 505 21.40 11.61 10.10
N TYR A 506 22.63 11.25 9.74
CA TYR A 506 23.11 9.86 9.70
C TYR A 506 24.13 9.66 10.81
N ARG A 507 23.92 8.65 11.67
CA ARG A 507 24.75 8.39 12.86
C ARG A 507 25.26 6.96 12.92
#